data_AF-A0AAV6FND3-F1
#
_entry.id   AF-A0AAV6FND3-F1
#
_cell.length_a   1.000
_cell.length_b   1.000
_cell.length_c   1.000
_cell.angle_alpha   90.00
_cell.angle_beta   90.00
_cell.angle_gamma   90.00
#
_symmetry.space_group_name_H-M   'P 1'
#
loop_
_entity.id
_entity.type
_entity.pdbx_description
1 polymer ?
#
loop_
_entity_poly.entity_id
_entity_poly.type
_entity_poly.pdbx_seq_one_letter_code
_entity_poly.pdbx_strand_id
1 'polypeptide(L)'
;MTTSQTQTLQRTTDNHAAEEAPQFKTLKLTTDNHAAEEAPQFKTLKLTTDNHAESGEPQPKTLKLTTDNLAPRAELQPQTLKWGTDNHAADGEPQPQALLQWTSQCQKQPAESSSPKRSRQPPARAPVAPPAALEDRWRGATEEDVQPPLLPFRPKRTPGVQLDRQGEYKPSDVFRLFFSKEVMRTLCSNTNLYAAQRTAAGMKRQWTDVEAEEMLQFISIIIYLGLMKPTAARNLWRKDRLHTYPFPATVMPGYRFEAIMAYLHMSDPAADKVNDQLRGTPMYDGLCRLKPLQEQILTACRAYYHPHQNLAVDERMVATKAKIGMKQYMKDKPTKWGYKLFVLADSSNGYTCEFSIYEGKARTPSGNGLSFDAVVD
;
A
#
# COMPACT_ATOMS: atom_id res chain seq x y z
N MET A 1 -47.13 50.27 0.97
CA MET A 1 -47.28 50.06 -0.48
C MET A 1 -46.18 49.10 -0.92
N THR A 2 -46.28 47.81 -0.60
CA THR A 2 -46.79 46.72 -1.46
C THR A 2 -46.22 46.73 -2.87
N THR A 3 -45.27 45.82 -3.14
CA THR A 3 -45.42 44.78 -4.17
C THR A 3 -44.35 43.70 -3.99
N SER A 4 -44.77 42.54 -3.46
CA SER A 4 -44.06 41.27 -3.61
C SER A 4 -44.46 40.66 -4.96
N GLN A 5 -43.48 40.19 -5.75
CA GLN A 5 -43.76 39.33 -6.89
C GLN A 5 -43.27 37.91 -6.57
N THR A 6 -44.24 37.01 -6.47
CA THR A 6 -44.07 35.57 -6.37
C THR A 6 -44.21 35.01 -7.78
N GLN A 7 -43.19 34.34 -8.31
CA GLN A 7 -43.29 33.55 -9.54
C GLN A 7 -43.29 32.06 -9.20
N THR A 8 -44.41 31.42 -9.55
CA THR A 8 -44.66 29.98 -9.48
C THR A 8 -44.19 29.35 -10.78
N LEU A 9 -43.27 28.38 -10.73
CA LEU A 9 -42.89 27.58 -11.91
C LEU A 9 -43.64 26.24 -11.89
N GLN A 10 -44.49 26.03 -12.90
CA GLN A 10 -45.20 24.77 -13.13
C GLN A 10 -44.25 23.73 -13.76
N ARG A 11 -44.40 22.49 -13.31
CA ARG A 11 -43.66 21.31 -13.76
C ARG A 11 -44.43 20.66 -14.93
N THR A 12 -43.87 20.68 -16.13
CA THR A 12 -44.31 19.83 -17.25
C THR A 12 -43.25 18.76 -17.49
N THR A 13 -43.65 17.50 -17.33
CA THR A 13 -42.85 16.31 -17.62
C THR A 13 -43.04 15.93 -19.07
N ASP A 14 -41.98 15.93 -19.86
CA ASP A 14 -41.90 15.13 -21.08
C ASP A 14 -40.62 14.30 -21.06
N ASN A 15 -40.83 12.98 -21.14
CA ASN A 15 -39.80 11.95 -21.19
C ASN A 15 -39.18 11.92 -22.60
N HIS A 16 -37.88 12.11 -22.70
CA HIS A 16 -37.07 11.41 -23.70
C HIS A 16 -35.65 11.20 -23.18
N ALA A 17 -35.23 9.94 -23.22
CA ALA A 17 -33.91 9.46 -22.82
C ALA A 17 -32.85 9.81 -23.87
N ALA A 18 -31.73 10.37 -23.41
CA ALA A 18 -30.45 10.31 -24.10
C ALA A 18 -29.33 10.39 -23.04
N GLU A 19 -28.44 9.41 -23.05
CA GLU A 19 -27.20 9.37 -22.28
C GLU A 19 -26.29 10.54 -22.68
N GLU A 20 -25.86 11.35 -21.72
CA GLU A 20 -24.68 12.20 -21.87
C GLU A 20 -23.79 12.15 -20.62
N ALA A 21 -22.49 12.00 -20.88
CA ALA A 21 -21.39 11.90 -19.92
C ALA A 21 -21.29 13.13 -18.99
N PRO A 22 -20.81 12.97 -17.73
CA PRO A 22 -20.73 14.08 -16.81
C PRO A 22 -19.61 15.07 -17.19
N GLN A 23 -20.03 16.25 -17.70
CA GLN A 23 -19.20 17.44 -17.85
C GLN A 23 -18.84 18.04 -16.47
N PHE A 24 -17.56 18.29 -16.26
CA PHE A 24 -17.03 19.04 -15.11
C PHE A 24 -17.55 20.48 -15.10
N LYS A 25 -18.27 20.89 -14.04
CA LYS A 25 -18.66 22.29 -13.82
C LYS A 25 -17.54 23.05 -13.12
N THR A 26 -16.90 23.96 -13.83
CA THR A 26 -15.94 24.94 -13.30
C THR A 26 -16.69 26.07 -12.58
N LEU A 27 -16.48 26.21 -11.28
CA LEU A 27 -16.92 27.37 -10.50
C LEU A 27 -15.96 28.55 -10.75
N LYS A 28 -16.45 29.63 -11.37
CA LYS A 28 -15.78 30.93 -11.41
C LYS A 28 -16.18 31.74 -10.18
N LEU A 29 -15.22 32.09 -9.34
CA LEU A 29 -15.37 33.18 -8.37
C LEU A 29 -14.96 34.49 -9.06
N THR A 30 -15.92 35.40 -9.21
CA THR A 30 -15.67 36.80 -9.59
C THR A 30 -15.55 37.62 -8.31
N THR A 31 -14.40 38.25 -8.09
CA THR A 31 -14.26 39.37 -7.16
C THR A 31 -14.11 40.64 -7.98
N ASP A 32 -15.09 41.53 -7.85
CA ASP A 32 -15.03 42.89 -8.35
C ASP A 32 -13.92 43.65 -7.61
N ASN A 33 -13.00 44.25 -8.38
CA ASN A 33 -12.27 45.44 -7.96
C ASN A 33 -11.74 46.17 -9.20
N HIS A 34 -12.26 47.38 -9.42
CA HIS A 34 -11.71 48.36 -10.33
C HIS A 34 -10.33 48.84 -9.82
N ALA A 35 -9.30 48.78 -10.65
CA ALA A 35 -8.49 49.95 -11.07
C ALA A 35 -7.17 49.54 -11.77
N ALA A 36 -6.97 50.20 -12.92
CA ALA A 36 -5.72 50.54 -13.60
C ALA A 36 -4.92 49.46 -14.37
N GLU A 37 -4.74 49.79 -15.65
CA GLU A 37 -3.98 49.16 -16.74
C GLU A 37 -2.51 48.85 -16.42
N GLU A 38 -2.03 47.73 -16.96
CA GLU A 38 -0.86 47.67 -17.85
C GLU A 38 -0.83 46.29 -18.55
N ALA A 39 -0.88 46.27 -19.89
CA ALA A 39 -0.58 45.09 -20.71
C ALA A 39 0.94 45.09 -21.02
N PRO A 40 1.63 43.94 -21.24
CA PRO A 40 1.53 43.30 -22.56
C PRO A 40 1.85 41.78 -22.67
N GLN A 41 1.53 41.27 -23.87
CA GLN A 41 2.13 40.13 -24.61
C GLN A 41 1.79 38.68 -24.23
N PHE A 42 0.74 38.16 -24.88
CA PHE A 42 0.58 36.72 -25.13
C PHE A 42 1.43 36.30 -26.35
N LYS A 43 2.32 35.33 -26.18
CA LYS A 43 2.94 34.59 -27.29
C LYS A 43 2.04 33.40 -27.66
N THR A 44 1.48 33.43 -28.86
CA THR A 44 0.81 32.29 -29.50
C THR A 44 1.86 31.28 -29.95
N LEU A 45 1.88 30.08 -29.35
CA LEU A 45 2.59 28.92 -29.88
C LEU A 45 1.61 28.11 -30.75
N LYS A 46 1.83 28.14 -32.07
CA LYS A 46 1.21 27.21 -33.02
C LYS A 46 1.88 25.84 -32.86
N LEU A 47 1.13 24.79 -32.54
CA LEU A 47 1.54 23.42 -32.85
C LEU A 47 1.00 23.06 -34.23
N THR A 48 1.91 22.82 -35.18
CA THR A 48 1.61 22.12 -36.43
C THR A 48 1.68 20.61 -36.18
N THR A 49 0.63 19.89 -36.53
CA THR A 49 0.58 18.43 -36.58
C THR A 49 0.99 17.97 -37.97
N ASP A 50 2.17 17.39 -38.11
CA ASP A 50 2.50 16.60 -39.31
C ASP A 50 2.02 15.16 -39.10
N ASN A 51 0.86 14.88 -39.68
CA ASN A 51 0.35 13.53 -39.90
C ASN A 51 0.99 12.99 -41.18
N HIS A 52 1.85 11.99 -41.07
CA HIS A 52 2.03 11.01 -42.14
C HIS A 52 1.49 9.66 -41.65
N ALA A 53 0.38 9.27 -42.27
CA ALA A 53 -0.19 7.94 -42.19
C ALA A 53 0.60 7.00 -43.09
N GLU A 54 1.03 5.85 -42.57
CA GLU A 54 1.28 4.66 -43.36
C GLU A 54 0.63 3.45 -42.70
N SER A 55 -0.14 2.75 -43.51
CA SER A 55 -0.89 1.53 -43.25
C SER A 55 0.01 0.32 -43.04
N GLY A 56 -0.25 -0.48 -42.01
CA GLY A 56 0.32 -1.83 -41.87
C GLY A 56 -0.23 -2.58 -40.66
N GLU A 57 -0.83 -3.74 -40.89
CA GLU A 57 -1.34 -4.66 -39.85
C GLU A 57 -0.25 -5.10 -38.85
N PRO A 58 -0.53 -5.23 -37.55
CA PRO A 58 0.42 -5.78 -36.61
C PRO A 58 0.33 -7.33 -36.56
N GLN A 59 1.39 -8.00 -37.03
CA GLN A 59 1.62 -9.42 -36.73
C GLN A 59 2.27 -9.61 -35.33
N PRO A 60 1.99 -10.73 -34.63
CA PRO A 60 2.52 -10.98 -33.29
C PRO A 60 4.03 -11.31 -33.32
N LYS A 61 4.83 -10.51 -32.61
CA LYS A 61 6.27 -10.77 -32.40
C LYS A 61 6.46 -11.76 -31.25
N THR A 62 6.95 -12.96 -31.58
CA THR A 62 7.45 -13.95 -30.62
C THR A 62 8.79 -13.49 -30.03
N LEU A 63 8.85 -13.28 -28.71
CA LEU A 63 10.10 -13.08 -27.98
C LEU A 63 10.76 -14.43 -27.70
N LYS A 64 11.93 -14.70 -28.30
CA LYS A 64 12.82 -15.79 -27.91
C LYS A 64 13.75 -15.29 -26.81
N LEU A 65 13.70 -15.92 -25.63
CA LEU A 65 14.72 -15.74 -24.59
C LEU A 65 15.91 -16.65 -24.93
N THR A 66 17.03 -16.07 -25.33
CA THR A 66 18.33 -16.75 -25.36
C THR A 66 19.05 -16.51 -24.04
N THR A 67 19.30 -17.58 -23.29
CA THR A 67 20.17 -17.59 -22.12
C THR A 67 21.60 -17.87 -22.57
N ASP A 68 22.48 -16.87 -22.46
CA ASP A 68 23.92 -17.09 -22.58
C ASP A 68 24.51 -17.49 -21.23
N ASN A 69 25.27 -18.59 -21.30
CA ASN A 69 26.00 -19.23 -20.22
C ASN A 69 27.19 -18.40 -19.75
N LEU A 70 27.38 -18.33 -18.43
CA LEU A 70 28.70 -18.33 -17.79
C LEU A 70 28.67 -19.37 -16.66
N ALA A 71 29.53 -20.38 -16.77
CA ALA A 71 29.67 -21.52 -15.86
C ALA A 71 30.80 -21.27 -14.81
N PRO A 72 31.20 -22.23 -13.95
CA PRO A 72 30.73 -22.36 -12.58
C PRO A 72 31.86 -22.24 -11.53
N ARG A 73 31.55 -22.03 -10.24
CA ARG A 73 32.51 -22.38 -9.18
C ARG A 73 31.88 -22.70 -7.81
N ALA A 74 32.14 -23.94 -7.40
CA ALA A 74 32.25 -24.51 -6.05
C ALA A 74 31.00 -24.56 -5.14
N GLU A 75 30.42 -25.76 -5.10
CA GLU A 75 29.58 -26.28 -4.02
C GLU A 75 30.38 -26.42 -2.72
N LEU A 76 29.82 -25.98 -1.60
CA LEU A 76 30.20 -26.37 -0.25
C LEU A 76 29.05 -27.21 0.34
N GLN A 77 29.34 -28.48 0.61
CA GLN A 77 28.41 -29.41 1.27
C GLN A 77 28.25 -29.05 2.76
N PRO A 78 27.04 -29.13 3.34
CA PRO A 78 26.89 -29.06 4.78
C PRO A 78 27.23 -30.40 5.45
N GLN A 79 28.14 -30.36 6.42
CA GLN A 79 28.45 -31.47 7.31
C GLN A 79 27.30 -31.70 8.30
N THR A 80 26.81 -32.93 8.34
CA THR A 80 25.92 -33.47 9.38
C THR A 80 26.62 -33.53 10.74
N LEU A 81 26.06 -32.84 11.74
CA LEU A 81 26.39 -33.05 13.15
C LEU A 81 25.34 -33.98 13.77
N LYS A 82 25.79 -35.12 14.31
CA LYS A 82 24.97 -36.07 15.07
C LYS A 82 24.96 -35.66 16.54
N TRP A 83 23.80 -35.72 17.20
CA TRP A 83 23.73 -35.94 18.66
C TRP A 83 22.78 -37.09 18.98
N GLY A 84 23.20 -37.87 19.98
CA GLY A 84 22.62 -39.14 20.37
C GLY A 84 21.38 -39.03 21.25
N THR A 85 20.69 -40.16 21.28
CA THR A 85 19.55 -40.53 22.12
C THR A 85 19.97 -40.70 23.58
N ASP A 86 19.07 -40.36 24.51
CA ASP A 86 18.75 -41.23 25.65
C ASP A 86 17.29 -40.99 26.07
N ASN A 87 16.57 -42.11 26.19
CA ASN A 87 15.15 -42.23 26.52
C ASN A 87 14.87 -42.01 28.01
N HIS A 88 13.64 -41.65 28.38
CA HIS A 88 12.81 -42.42 29.32
C HIS A 88 11.32 -42.07 29.14
N ALA A 89 10.48 -43.07 29.36
CA ALA A 89 9.14 -43.27 28.80
C ALA A 89 7.98 -43.05 29.79
N ALA A 90 6.76 -43.22 29.22
CA ALA A 90 5.43 -43.44 29.81
C ALA A 90 4.63 -42.19 30.22
N ASP A 91 3.32 -42.06 29.97
CA ASP A 91 2.32 -42.80 29.18
C ASP A 91 1.06 -41.89 29.13
N GLY A 92 0.26 -41.95 28.05
CA GLY A 92 -1.10 -41.38 28.06
C GLY A 92 -1.56 -40.66 26.78
N GLU A 93 -1.92 -41.43 25.75
CA GLU A 93 -2.86 -41.04 24.67
C GLU A 93 -4.24 -41.69 24.95
N PRO A 94 -5.38 -41.35 24.29
CA PRO A 94 -5.50 -40.90 22.89
C PRO A 94 -6.60 -39.80 22.68
N GLN A 95 -7.01 -39.26 21.51
CA GLN A 95 -7.01 -39.60 20.08
C GLN A 95 -7.26 -38.31 19.22
N PRO A 96 -7.17 -38.37 17.87
CA PRO A 96 -6.69 -37.27 17.03
C PRO A 96 -7.72 -36.61 16.10
N GLN A 97 -7.40 -35.40 15.60
CA GLN A 97 -7.98 -34.85 14.36
C GLN A 97 -6.94 -34.84 13.24
N ALA A 98 -7.29 -35.52 12.16
CA ALA A 98 -6.48 -35.76 10.98
C ALA A 98 -6.27 -34.48 10.14
N LEU A 99 -5.02 -34.16 9.81
CA LEU A 99 -4.67 -33.28 8.71
C LEU A 99 -3.92 -34.10 7.66
N LEU A 100 -4.58 -34.33 6.53
CA LEU A 100 -4.04 -35.00 5.35
C LEU A 100 -2.96 -34.11 4.71
N GLN A 101 -1.70 -34.53 4.83
CA GLN A 101 -0.58 -34.01 4.04
C GLN A 101 -0.46 -34.79 2.73
N TRP A 102 -0.40 -34.06 1.61
CA TRP A 102 -0.16 -34.59 0.28
C TRP A 102 1.35 -34.71 0.07
N THR A 103 1.88 -35.92 -0.11
CA THR A 103 3.27 -36.14 -0.53
C THR A 103 3.29 -36.67 -1.97
N SER A 104 3.85 -35.90 -2.90
CA SER A 104 4.18 -36.37 -4.24
C SER A 104 5.54 -37.05 -4.23
N GLN A 105 5.55 -38.38 -4.28
CA GLN A 105 6.74 -39.18 -4.50
C GLN A 105 6.96 -39.39 -6.00
N CYS A 106 8.02 -38.80 -6.54
CA CYS A 106 8.46 -39.02 -7.91
C CYS A 106 9.60 -40.06 -7.89
N GLN A 107 9.31 -41.32 -8.22
CA GLN A 107 10.32 -42.36 -8.38
C GLN A 107 10.74 -42.46 -9.86
N LYS A 108 12.05 -42.29 -10.12
CA LYS A 108 12.69 -42.62 -11.40
C LYS A 108 13.09 -44.10 -11.37
N GLN A 109 12.85 -44.81 -12.48
CA GLN A 109 13.47 -46.12 -12.75
C GLN A 109 14.29 -46.07 -14.05
N PRO A 110 15.33 -46.92 -14.20
CA PRO A 110 16.32 -46.81 -15.25
C PRO A 110 16.00 -47.64 -16.50
N ALA A 111 16.71 -47.34 -17.58
CA ALA A 111 16.58 -47.97 -18.90
C ALA A 111 17.59 -49.12 -19.09
N GLU A 112 17.13 -50.24 -19.65
CA GLU A 112 17.95 -51.28 -20.28
C GLU A 112 17.21 -51.96 -21.46
N SER A 113 17.95 -52.76 -22.22
CA SER A 113 18.03 -52.90 -23.68
C SER A 113 17.32 -54.08 -24.39
N SER A 114 16.89 -53.81 -25.63
CA SER A 114 16.81 -54.60 -26.90
C SER A 114 16.49 -56.13 -27.04
N SER A 115 15.34 -56.39 -27.72
CA SER A 115 15.07 -57.31 -28.88
C SER A 115 14.89 -58.85 -28.70
N PRO A 116 14.17 -59.61 -29.58
CA PRO A 116 13.36 -59.25 -30.78
C PRO A 116 11.92 -59.86 -30.87
N LYS A 117 11.27 -59.52 -31.99
CA LYS A 117 9.86 -59.66 -32.43
C LYS A 117 9.21 -61.06 -32.37
N ARG A 118 7.93 -61.11 -31.96
CA ARG A 118 6.94 -62.11 -32.39
C ARG A 118 5.61 -61.42 -32.71
N SER A 119 5.15 -61.54 -33.95
CA SER A 119 3.90 -60.94 -34.42
C SER A 119 2.69 -61.58 -33.73
N ARG A 120 1.88 -60.77 -33.04
CA ARG A 120 0.51 -61.11 -32.67
C ARG A 120 -0.38 -59.93 -33.04
N GLN A 121 -1.40 -60.19 -33.86
CA GLN A 121 -2.42 -59.22 -34.23
C GLN A 121 -3.15 -58.73 -32.97
N PRO A 122 -3.52 -57.43 -32.87
CA PRO A 122 -4.33 -56.94 -31.76
C PRO A 122 -5.80 -57.37 -31.95
N PRO A 123 -6.53 -57.72 -30.87
CA PRO A 123 -7.96 -57.92 -30.95
C PRO A 123 -8.68 -56.58 -31.17
N ALA A 124 -9.82 -56.63 -31.85
CA ALA A 124 -10.64 -55.47 -32.16
C ALA A 124 -11.00 -54.68 -30.90
N ARG A 125 -10.69 -53.38 -30.91
CA ARG A 125 -10.97 -52.44 -29.81
C ARG A 125 -12.48 -52.16 -29.82
N ALA A 126 -13.18 -52.56 -28.77
CA ALA A 126 -14.54 -52.09 -28.51
C ALA A 126 -14.54 -50.55 -28.43
N PRO A 127 -15.62 -49.87 -28.86
CA PRO A 127 -15.69 -48.41 -28.78
C PRO A 127 -15.60 -48.00 -27.31
N VAL A 128 -14.48 -47.37 -26.96
CA VAL A 128 -14.29 -46.73 -25.66
C VAL A 128 -15.28 -45.59 -25.62
N ALA A 129 -16.23 -45.65 -24.69
CA ALA A 129 -17.10 -44.52 -24.37
C ALA A 129 -16.23 -43.28 -24.14
N PRO A 130 -16.61 -42.09 -24.64
CA PRO A 130 -15.81 -40.89 -24.44
C PRO A 130 -15.59 -40.70 -22.93
N PRO A 131 -14.36 -40.40 -22.49
CA PRO A 131 -14.13 -40.13 -21.08
C PRO A 131 -15.06 -39.01 -20.64
N ALA A 132 -15.72 -39.22 -19.48
CA ALA A 132 -16.49 -38.20 -18.81
C ALA A 132 -15.71 -36.88 -18.84
N ALA A 133 -16.40 -35.81 -19.24
CA ALA A 133 -15.81 -34.52 -19.56
C ALA A 133 -14.76 -34.12 -18.52
N LEU A 134 -13.54 -33.85 -19.00
CA LEU A 134 -12.50 -33.17 -18.23
C LEU A 134 -13.08 -31.82 -17.76
N GLU A 135 -13.49 -31.74 -16.51
CA GLU A 135 -13.95 -30.49 -15.88
C GLU A 135 -12.80 -29.46 -15.76
N ASP A 136 -11.55 -29.91 -15.89
CA ASP A 136 -10.34 -29.12 -15.63
C ASP A 136 -9.54 -28.80 -16.91
N ARG A 137 -10.24 -28.53 -18.03
CA ARG A 137 -9.60 -28.07 -19.27
C ARG A 137 -9.74 -26.56 -19.44
N TRP A 138 -8.67 -25.91 -19.90
CA TRP A 138 -8.75 -24.54 -20.38
C TRP A 138 -9.72 -24.47 -21.56
N ARG A 139 -10.74 -23.62 -21.45
CA ARG A 139 -11.74 -23.39 -22.51
C ARG A 139 -11.18 -22.43 -23.55
N GLY A 140 -11.43 -22.72 -24.82
CA GLY A 140 -10.99 -21.87 -25.93
C GLY A 140 -11.97 -20.73 -26.20
N ALA A 141 -11.54 -19.74 -27.00
CA ALA A 141 -12.33 -18.54 -27.33
C ALA A 141 -13.67 -18.79 -28.07
N THR A 142 -13.93 -20.04 -28.48
CA THR A 142 -15.17 -20.46 -29.13
C THR A 142 -16.23 -20.97 -28.15
N GLU A 143 -15.85 -21.21 -26.90
CA GLU A 143 -16.77 -21.59 -25.83
C GLU A 143 -17.26 -20.31 -25.14
N GLU A 144 -18.58 -20.19 -24.93
CA GLU A 144 -19.13 -19.04 -24.21
C GLU A 144 -18.65 -19.05 -22.76
N ASP A 145 -18.22 -17.89 -22.27
CA ASP A 145 -17.83 -17.71 -20.88
C ASP A 145 -19.05 -17.87 -19.98
N VAL A 146 -19.01 -18.86 -19.09
CA VAL A 146 -20.02 -19.02 -18.06
C VAL A 146 -19.62 -18.15 -16.88
N GLN A 147 -20.40 -17.11 -16.59
CA GLN A 147 -20.17 -16.29 -15.41
C GLN A 147 -20.31 -17.15 -14.15
N PRO A 148 -19.28 -17.23 -13.29
CA PRO A 148 -19.40 -17.96 -12.05
C PRO A 148 -20.47 -17.31 -11.16
N PRO A 149 -21.25 -18.10 -10.40
CA PRO A 149 -22.26 -17.56 -9.51
C PRO A 149 -21.61 -16.60 -8.50
N LEU A 150 -22.07 -15.34 -8.52
CA LEU A 150 -21.55 -14.32 -7.61
C LEU A 150 -21.98 -14.64 -6.18
N LEU A 151 -21.02 -14.58 -5.26
CA LEU A 151 -21.32 -14.67 -3.83
C LEU A 151 -22.17 -13.45 -3.42
N PRO A 152 -23.31 -13.64 -2.73
CA PRO A 152 -24.11 -12.52 -2.25
C PRO A 152 -23.30 -11.62 -1.30
N PHE A 153 -23.25 -10.32 -1.60
CA PHE A 153 -22.60 -9.36 -0.71
C PHE A 153 -23.46 -9.11 0.53
N ARG A 154 -22.98 -9.58 1.69
CA ARG A 154 -23.67 -9.49 2.99
C ARG A 154 -22.73 -8.88 4.04
N PRO A 155 -22.51 -7.55 4.00
CA PRO A 155 -21.58 -6.90 4.91
C PRO A 155 -22.07 -6.94 6.37
N LYS A 156 -21.14 -7.07 7.32
CA LYS A 156 -21.46 -7.13 8.77
C LYS A 156 -21.95 -5.78 9.31
N ARG A 157 -21.50 -4.68 8.69
CA ARG A 157 -21.92 -3.30 9.01
C ARG A 157 -22.41 -2.64 7.73
N THR A 158 -23.10 -1.51 7.85
CA THR A 158 -23.42 -0.70 6.66
C THR A 158 -22.11 -0.22 6.03
N PRO A 159 -21.86 -0.49 4.72
CA PRO A 159 -20.67 0.03 4.04
C PRO A 159 -20.56 1.56 4.11
N GLY A 160 -19.33 2.05 4.11
CA GLY A 160 -18.97 3.46 4.23
C GLY A 160 -18.53 3.87 5.63
N VAL A 161 -18.64 5.17 5.89
CA VAL A 161 -18.22 5.82 7.14
C VAL A 161 -19.06 5.33 8.32
N GLN A 162 -18.40 5.05 9.45
CA GLN A 162 -19.01 4.50 10.67
C GLN A 162 -19.23 5.58 11.75
N LEU A 163 -19.22 6.85 11.35
CA LEU A 163 -19.54 7.99 12.20
C LEU A 163 -21.03 8.26 12.18
N ASP A 164 -21.52 8.96 13.21
CA ASP A 164 -22.90 9.41 13.27
C ASP A 164 -23.18 10.36 12.10
N ARG A 165 -24.13 10.01 11.22
CA ARG A 165 -24.46 10.82 10.04
C ARG A 165 -25.09 12.16 10.39
N GLN A 166 -25.66 12.25 11.59
CA GLN A 166 -26.29 13.44 12.12
C GLN A 166 -25.32 14.33 12.90
N GLY A 167 -24.11 13.84 13.16
CA GLY A 167 -23.07 14.58 13.88
C GLY A 167 -22.43 15.66 13.01
N GLU A 168 -22.20 16.83 13.61
CA GLU A 168 -21.35 17.87 13.02
C GLU A 168 -19.90 17.64 13.43
N TYR A 169 -19.02 17.45 12.45
CA TYR A 169 -17.59 17.22 12.69
C TYR A 169 -16.75 18.27 12.01
N LYS A 170 -15.81 18.86 12.76
CA LYS A 170 -14.74 19.67 12.15
C LYS A 170 -13.69 18.74 11.55
N PRO A 171 -12.92 19.19 10.55
CA PRO A 171 -11.80 18.41 10.01
C PRO A 171 -10.81 17.92 11.09
N SER A 172 -10.61 18.72 12.15
CA SER A 172 -9.79 18.34 13.30
C SER A 172 -10.35 17.16 14.10
N ASP A 173 -11.68 17.04 14.19
CA ASP A 173 -12.33 15.97 14.94
C ASP A 173 -12.15 14.65 14.19
N VAL A 174 -12.28 14.68 12.86
CA VAL A 174 -12.02 13.55 11.97
C VAL A 174 -10.54 13.14 12.02
N PHE A 175 -9.61 14.10 12.01
CA PHE A 175 -8.18 13.81 12.14
C PHE A 175 -7.84 13.10 13.46
N ARG A 176 -8.47 13.53 14.56
CA ARG A 176 -8.27 12.96 15.90
C ARG A 176 -8.82 11.53 16.05
N LEU A 177 -9.58 11.02 15.09
CA LEU A 177 -9.95 9.60 15.03
C LEU A 177 -8.72 8.70 14.80
N PHE A 178 -7.77 9.15 13.99
CA PHE A 178 -6.53 8.43 13.67
C PHE A 178 -5.39 8.79 14.62
N PHE A 179 -5.36 10.04 15.07
CA PHE A 179 -4.41 10.55 16.06
C PHE A 179 -5.14 10.85 17.36
N SER A 180 -5.60 9.78 18.01
CA SER A 180 -6.35 9.86 19.27
C SER A 180 -5.49 10.47 20.39
N LYS A 181 -6.14 10.88 21.49
CA LYS A 181 -5.44 11.37 22.68
C LYS A 181 -4.41 10.36 23.19
N GLU A 182 -4.70 9.07 23.10
CA GLU A 182 -3.79 8.01 23.51
C GLU A 182 -2.59 7.91 22.57
N VAL A 183 -2.81 7.90 21.25
CA VAL A 183 -1.73 7.92 20.25
C VAL A 183 -0.81 9.12 20.47
N MET A 184 -1.38 10.31 20.73
CA MET A 184 -0.59 11.51 21.04
C MET A 184 0.21 11.36 22.32
N ARG A 185 -0.37 10.84 23.41
CA ARG A 185 0.37 10.60 24.66
C ARG A 185 1.53 9.64 24.46
N THR A 186 1.31 8.52 23.76
CA THR A 186 2.36 7.53 23.46
C THR A 186 3.47 8.15 22.63
N LEU A 187 3.12 8.92 21.58
CA LEU A 187 4.09 9.59 20.72
C LEU A 187 4.93 10.61 21.51
N CYS A 188 4.29 11.42 22.37
CA CYS A 188 4.98 12.35 23.26
C CYS A 188 5.92 11.64 24.24
N SER A 189 5.42 10.60 24.93
CA SER A 189 6.20 9.81 25.89
C SER A 189 7.46 9.23 25.25
N ASN A 190 7.29 8.54 24.11
CA ASN A 190 8.40 7.92 23.40
C ASN A 190 9.41 8.96 22.86
N THR A 191 8.92 10.09 22.36
CA THR A 191 9.76 11.21 21.91
C THR A 191 10.56 11.83 23.06
N ASN A 192 9.95 12.02 24.23
CA ASN A 192 10.62 12.57 25.42
C ASN A 192 11.67 11.61 25.97
N LEU A 193 11.34 10.31 26.07
CA LEU A 193 12.29 9.27 26.48
C LEU A 193 13.49 9.19 25.52
N TYR A 194 13.23 9.27 24.21
CA TYR A 194 14.29 9.27 23.21
C TYR A 194 15.17 10.53 23.33
N ALA A 195 14.58 11.71 23.50
CA ALA A 195 15.31 12.95 23.72
C ALA A 195 16.20 12.89 24.96
N ALA A 196 15.71 12.35 26.08
CA ALA A 196 16.49 12.13 27.30
C ALA A 196 17.68 11.19 27.05
N GLN A 197 17.46 10.07 26.34
CA GLN A 197 18.53 9.14 25.96
C GLN A 197 19.60 9.80 25.09
N ARG A 198 19.20 10.59 24.09
CA ARG A 198 20.14 11.32 23.21
C ARG A 198 20.93 12.38 23.97
N THR A 199 20.29 13.05 24.91
CA THR A 199 20.92 14.06 25.78
C THR A 199 21.96 13.41 26.69
N ALA A 200 21.62 12.28 27.31
CA ALA A 200 22.56 11.48 28.11
C ALA A 200 23.75 10.96 27.27
N ALA A 201 23.55 10.69 25.98
CA ALA A 201 24.60 10.34 25.03
C ALA A 201 25.44 11.54 24.54
N GLY A 202 25.28 12.73 25.13
CA GLY A 202 26.09 13.93 24.85
C GLY A 202 25.56 14.82 23.73
N MET A 203 24.36 14.57 23.18
CA MET A 203 23.77 15.46 22.17
C MET A 203 23.32 16.77 22.81
N LYS A 204 23.97 17.87 22.43
CA LYS A 204 23.67 19.22 22.95
C LYS A 204 22.57 19.87 22.12
N ARG A 205 21.32 19.52 22.41
CA ARG A 205 20.15 20.19 21.86
C ARG A 205 19.24 20.61 22.99
N GLN A 206 18.78 21.87 22.98
CA GLN A 206 17.82 22.33 23.97
C GLN A 206 16.54 21.51 23.85
N TRP A 207 16.11 20.93 24.97
CA TRP A 207 14.92 20.09 25.02
C TRP A 207 14.06 20.46 26.22
N THR A 208 12.77 20.51 25.95
CA THR A 208 11.69 20.52 26.93
C THR A 208 10.72 19.45 26.46
N ASP A 209 10.13 18.74 27.40
CA ASP A 209 9.21 17.65 27.06
C ASP A 209 8.04 18.17 26.21
N VAL A 210 7.73 17.42 25.16
CA VAL A 210 6.60 17.71 24.27
C VAL A 210 5.34 17.12 24.87
N GLU A 211 4.27 17.91 24.86
CA GLU A 211 2.93 17.50 25.28
C GLU A 211 2.00 17.29 24.08
N ALA A 212 0.84 16.68 24.31
CA ALA A 212 -0.08 16.27 23.24
C ALA A 212 -0.54 17.44 22.35
N GLU A 213 -0.80 18.62 22.93
CA GLU A 213 -1.23 19.80 22.16
C GLU A 213 -0.08 20.36 21.31
N GLU A 214 1.13 20.42 21.86
CA GLU A 214 2.32 20.84 21.11
C GLU A 214 2.67 19.84 19.99
N MET A 215 2.46 18.55 20.21
CA MET A 215 2.62 17.52 19.18
C MET A 215 1.60 17.70 18.04
N LEU A 216 0.35 18.06 18.34
CA LEU A 216 -0.64 18.40 17.31
C LEU A 216 -0.24 19.67 16.53
N GLN A 217 0.27 20.68 17.21
CA GLN A 217 0.84 21.88 16.56
C GLN A 217 1.98 21.50 15.61
N PHE A 218 2.90 20.65 16.06
CA PHE A 218 3.98 20.11 15.23
C PHE A 218 3.43 19.38 13.99
N ILE A 219 2.47 18.47 14.16
CA ILE A 219 1.86 17.73 13.04
C ILE A 219 1.13 18.67 12.08
N SER A 220 0.48 19.73 12.57
CA SER A 220 -0.16 20.73 11.72
C SER A 220 0.85 21.42 10.78
N ILE A 221 2.06 21.68 11.26
CA ILE A 221 3.16 22.23 10.46
C ILE A 221 3.69 21.19 9.46
N ILE A 222 3.71 19.90 9.81
CA ILE A 222 4.06 18.81 8.86
C ILE A 222 3.05 18.73 7.72
N ILE A 223 1.75 18.85 8.01
CA ILE A 223 0.70 18.89 6.98
C ILE A 223 0.90 20.12 6.09
N TYR A 224 1.12 21.29 6.70
CA TYR A 224 1.39 22.54 5.98
C TYR A 224 2.65 22.45 5.09
N LEU A 225 3.71 21.80 5.57
CA LEU A 225 4.94 21.55 4.80
C LEU A 225 4.65 20.73 3.53
N GLY A 226 3.75 19.75 3.61
CA GLY A 226 3.32 18.95 2.47
C GLY A 226 2.52 19.73 1.43
N LEU A 227 1.80 20.78 1.85
CA LEU A 227 1.03 21.67 0.97
C LEU A 227 1.93 22.68 0.27
N MET A 228 2.78 23.38 1.04
CA MET A 228 3.61 24.47 0.49
C MET A 228 4.87 23.97 -0.24
N LYS A 229 5.36 22.78 0.10
CA LYS A 229 6.53 22.13 -0.53
C LYS A 229 7.74 23.07 -0.69
N PRO A 230 8.20 23.76 0.36
CA PRO A 230 9.39 24.59 0.28
C PRO A 230 10.63 23.73 0.00
N THR A 231 11.67 24.33 -0.57
CA THR A 231 12.93 23.65 -0.90
C THR A 231 13.63 22.99 0.30
N ALA A 232 13.44 23.55 1.50
CA ALA A 232 13.87 22.95 2.77
C ALA A 232 12.85 23.29 3.86
N ALA A 233 12.62 22.38 4.82
CA ALA A 233 11.64 22.59 5.88
C ALA A 233 11.88 23.87 6.70
N ARG A 234 13.15 24.19 7.00
CA ARG A 234 13.54 25.44 7.69
C ARG A 234 13.11 26.72 6.97
N ASN A 235 12.87 26.65 5.66
CA ASN A 235 12.48 27.83 4.89
C ASN A 235 11.05 28.29 5.25
N LEU A 236 10.26 27.46 5.94
CA LEU A 236 8.98 27.87 6.51
C LEU A 236 9.07 29.04 7.50
N TRP A 237 10.25 29.28 8.10
CA TRP A 237 10.49 30.39 9.04
C TRP A 237 11.33 31.52 8.46
N ARG A 238 11.51 31.58 7.13
CA ARG A 238 12.19 32.72 6.51
C ARG A 238 11.37 34.00 6.64
N LYS A 239 12.08 35.10 6.88
CA LYS A 239 11.52 36.45 7.03
C LYS A 239 11.71 37.32 5.78
N ASP A 240 12.26 36.76 4.71
CA ASP A 240 12.42 37.51 3.48
C ASP A 240 11.05 37.71 2.79
N ARG A 241 10.86 38.89 2.20
CA ARG A 241 9.57 39.36 1.69
C ARG A 241 8.90 38.40 0.70
N LEU A 242 9.69 37.63 -0.05
CA LEU A 242 9.18 36.77 -1.14
C LEU A 242 8.88 35.34 -0.69
N HIS A 243 9.50 34.86 0.39
CA HIS A 243 9.37 33.48 0.85
C HIS A 243 8.88 33.36 2.30
N THR A 244 8.27 34.41 2.84
CA THR A 244 7.62 34.38 4.15
C THR A 244 6.33 33.57 4.12
N TYR A 245 6.18 32.70 5.11
CA TYR A 245 4.94 31.99 5.40
C TYR A 245 4.41 32.47 6.75
N PRO A 246 3.18 33.02 6.82
CA PRO A 246 2.66 33.57 8.07
C PRO A 246 2.33 32.50 9.11
N PHE A 247 1.83 31.34 8.68
CA PHE A 247 1.28 30.30 9.57
C PHE A 247 2.32 29.58 10.47
N PRO A 248 3.47 29.08 9.97
CA PRO A 248 4.37 28.25 10.79
C PRO A 248 4.91 28.98 12.02
N ALA A 249 5.28 30.26 11.85
CA ALA A 249 5.84 31.08 12.92
C ALA A 249 4.80 31.47 13.99
N THR A 250 3.51 31.50 13.65
CA THR A 250 2.43 31.73 14.64
C THR A 250 2.12 30.50 15.48
N VAL A 251 2.51 29.31 15.02
CA VAL A 251 2.24 28.03 15.70
C VAL A 251 3.41 27.60 16.56
N MET A 252 4.63 27.59 16.01
CA MET A 252 5.81 27.11 16.72
C MET A 252 7.09 27.78 16.19
N PRO A 253 8.06 28.13 17.05
CA PRO A 253 9.37 28.59 16.60
C PRO A 253 10.12 27.51 15.82
N GLY A 254 10.85 27.90 14.77
CA GLY A 254 11.56 26.96 13.89
C GLY A 254 12.59 26.08 14.61
N TYR A 255 13.28 26.60 15.64
CA TYR A 255 14.22 25.80 16.44
C TYR A 255 13.52 24.68 17.21
N ARG A 256 12.29 24.93 17.69
CA ARG A 256 11.49 23.94 18.41
C ARG A 256 10.96 22.87 17.46
N PHE A 257 10.49 23.28 16.27
CA PHE A 257 10.13 22.34 15.21
C PHE A 257 11.30 21.44 14.80
N GLU A 258 12.49 22.02 14.56
CA GLU A 258 13.70 21.24 14.24
C GLU A 258 14.10 20.32 15.40
N ALA A 259 13.87 20.74 16.65
CA ALA A 259 14.12 19.93 17.83
C ALA A 259 13.23 18.69 17.86
N ILE A 260 11.91 18.88 17.75
CA ILE A 260 10.93 17.79 17.71
C ILE A 260 11.19 16.88 16.50
N MET A 261 11.45 17.44 15.30
CA MET A 261 11.77 16.67 14.09
C MET A 261 12.90 15.66 14.29
N ALA A 262 13.94 15.94 15.07
CA ALA A 262 15.05 15.01 15.23
C ALA A 262 14.92 14.05 16.41
N TYR A 263 13.98 14.28 17.32
CA TYR A 263 13.71 13.38 18.45
C TYR A 263 12.38 12.64 18.35
N LEU A 264 11.55 12.96 17.35
CA LEU A 264 10.29 12.27 17.08
C LEU A 264 10.52 10.76 17.03
N HIS A 265 9.83 10.05 17.92
CA HIS A 265 10.04 8.62 18.11
C HIS A 265 8.72 7.92 18.42
N MET A 266 8.35 6.91 17.62
CA MET A 266 7.02 6.28 17.69
C MET A 266 6.98 5.03 18.59
N SER A 267 8.09 4.34 18.80
CA SER A 267 8.22 3.15 19.65
C SER A 267 8.86 3.45 21.01
N ASP A 268 8.77 2.52 21.96
CA ASP A 268 9.51 2.63 23.21
C ASP A 268 11.04 2.49 22.95
N PRO A 269 11.87 3.49 23.31
CA PRO A 269 13.33 3.39 23.18
C PRO A 269 13.97 2.20 23.91
N ALA A 270 13.35 1.66 24.96
CA ALA A 270 13.85 0.46 25.63
C ALA A 270 13.62 -0.79 24.78
N ALA A 271 12.42 -0.96 24.21
CA ALA A 271 12.11 -2.04 23.28
C ALA A 271 12.98 -1.99 22.01
N ASP A 272 13.27 -0.79 21.53
CA ASP A 272 14.19 -0.59 20.40
C ASP A 272 15.59 -1.17 20.66
N LYS A 273 16.13 -1.00 21.86
CA LYS A 273 17.45 -1.55 22.22
C LYS A 273 17.44 -3.07 22.16
N VAL A 274 16.36 -3.69 22.63
CA VAL A 274 16.18 -5.14 22.57
C VAL A 274 16.12 -5.59 21.10
N ASN A 275 15.32 -4.93 20.27
CA ASN A 275 15.25 -5.27 18.85
C ASN A 275 16.58 -5.03 18.11
N ASP A 276 17.31 -3.95 18.41
CA ASP A 276 18.60 -3.68 17.78
C ASP A 276 19.65 -4.77 18.09
N GLN A 277 19.59 -5.41 19.26
CA GLN A 277 20.44 -6.56 19.61
C GLN A 277 20.15 -7.79 18.74
N LEU A 278 18.93 -7.91 18.20
CA LEU A 278 18.52 -9.00 17.33
C LEU A 278 18.95 -8.78 15.88
N ARG A 279 19.54 -7.63 15.53
CA ARG A 279 19.92 -7.29 14.15
C ARG A 279 20.77 -8.40 13.51
N GLY A 280 20.33 -8.87 12.34
CA GLY A 280 20.96 -9.97 11.61
C GLY A 280 20.41 -11.36 11.96
N THR A 281 19.61 -11.47 13.01
CA THR A 281 18.89 -12.71 13.36
C THR A 281 17.49 -12.73 12.74
N PRO A 282 16.86 -13.92 12.59
CA PRO A 282 15.47 -14.07 12.15
C PRO A 282 14.43 -13.32 12.99
N MET A 283 14.75 -12.97 14.24
CA MET A 283 13.85 -12.24 15.15
C MET A 283 13.91 -10.71 15.02
N TYR A 284 14.86 -10.17 14.24
CA TYR A 284 14.94 -8.72 14.00
C TYR A 284 13.75 -8.19 13.20
N ASP A 285 13.05 -7.22 13.78
CA ASP A 285 11.97 -6.48 13.15
C ASP A 285 12.49 -5.15 12.58
N GLY A 286 12.46 -4.99 11.25
CA GLY A 286 12.95 -3.80 10.57
C GLY A 286 12.05 -2.57 10.78
N LEU A 287 10.78 -2.81 11.07
CA LEU A 287 9.75 -1.78 11.26
C LEU A 287 9.39 -1.53 12.72
N CYS A 288 10.11 -2.13 13.69
CA CYS A 288 9.79 -2.06 15.12
C CYS A 288 9.51 -0.63 15.60
N ARG A 289 10.22 0.35 15.03
CA ARG A 289 10.12 1.76 15.39
C ARG A 289 8.85 2.42 14.89
N LEU A 290 8.29 1.93 13.79
CA LEU A 290 7.11 2.50 13.13
C LEU A 290 5.82 1.74 13.50
N LYS A 291 5.92 0.42 13.72
CA LYS A 291 4.78 -0.47 13.96
C LYS A 291 3.78 0.04 15.01
N PRO A 292 4.21 0.58 16.17
CA PRO A 292 3.25 1.07 17.16
C PRO A 292 2.30 2.15 16.61
N LEU A 293 2.82 3.10 15.83
CA LEU A 293 1.97 4.12 15.20
C LEU A 293 1.16 3.55 14.02
N GLN A 294 1.78 2.68 13.22
CA GLN A 294 1.12 2.02 12.08
C GLN A 294 -0.11 1.23 12.53
N GLU A 295 0.03 0.39 13.56
CA GLU A 295 -1.05 -0.45 14.09
C GLU A 295 -2.22 0.39 14.63
N GLN A 296 -1.92 1.51 15.30
CA GLN A 296 -2.95 2.44 15.77
C GLN A 296 -3.71 3.09 14.62
N ILE A 297 -3.00 3.51 13.56
CA ILE A 297 -3.63 4.08 12.35
C ILE A 297 -4.50 3.02 11.65
N LEU A 298 -4.00 1.80 11.46
CA LEU A 298 -4.75 0.71 10.83
C LEU A 298 -5.98 0.32 11.66
N THR A 299 -5.86 0.31 12.99
CA THR A 299 -6.98 0.09 13.89
C THR A 299 -8.06 1.16 13.68
N ALA A 300 -7.68 2.43 13.58
CA ALA A 300 -8.61 3.51 13.27
C ALA A 300 -9.24 3.36 11.87
N CYS A 301 -8.46 2.97 10.85
CA CYS A 301 -8.98 2.71 9.50
C CYS A 301 -10.14 1.69 9.52
N ARG A 302 -9.95 0.57 10.24
CA ARG A 302 -10.94 -0.51 10.34
C ARG A 302 -12.13 -0.13 11.24
N ALA A 303 -11.89 0.68 12.28
CA ALA A 303 -12.93 1.10 13.21
C ALA A 303 -13.93 2.04 12.54
N TYR A 304 -13.44 3.10 11.88
CA TYR A 304 -14.26 4.22 11.41
C TYR A 304 -14.78 4.09 9.97
N TYR A 305 -14.43 3.00 9.28
CA TYR A 305 -14.89 2.72 7.93
C TYR A 305 -15.17 1.23 7.72
N HIS A 306 -16.22 0.91 6.96
CA HIS A 306 -16.49 -0.45 6.47
C HIS A 306 -16.46 -0.45 4.94
N PRO A 307 -15.65 -1.31 4.30
CA PRO A 307 -15.53 -1.29 2.85
C PRO A 307 -16.81 -1.71 2.12
N HIS A 308 -16.97 -1.19 0.91
CA HIS A 308 -17.94 -1.69 -0.08
C HIS A 308 -17.47 -3.02 -0.67
N GLN A 309 -18.32 -3.60 -1.51
CA GLN A 309 -18.10 -4.91 -2.13
C GLN A 309 -16.79 -5.01 -2.92
N ASN A 310 -16.40 -3.93 -3.61
CA ASN A 310 -15.25 -3.94 -4.51
C ASN A 310 -14.05 -3.28 -3.84
N LEU A 311 -12.95 -4.02 -3.80
CA LEU A 311 -11.69 -3.60 -3.22
C LEU A 311 -10.58 -3.66 -4.28
N ALA A 312 -9.60 -2.78 -4.16
CA ALA A 312 -8.39 -2.78 -4.96
C ALA A 312 -7.18 -2.97 -4.05
N VAL A 313 -6.31 -3.91 -4.43
CA VAL A 313 -4.97 -4.07 -3.85
C VAL A 313 -3.97 -3.57 -4.88
N ASP A 314 -3.19 -2.56 -4.53
CA ASP A 314 -2.14 -2.02 -5.40
C ASP A 314 -0.98 -1.44 -4.58
N GLU A 315 0.10 -1.10 -5.26
CA GLU A 315 1.36 -0.71 -4.67
C GLU A 315 1.52 0.81 -4.69
N ARG A 316 1.82 1.37 -3.51
CA ARG A 316 2.09 2.79 -3.33
C ARG A 316 3.56 3.01 -2.98
N MET A 317 4.15 4.05 -3.58
CA MET A 317 5.54 4.44 -3.32
C MET A 317 5.60 5.68 -2.43
N VAL A 318 6.33 5.57 -1.32
CA VAL A 318 6.67 6.72 -0.44
C VAL A 318 8.12 7.10 -0.67
N ALA A 319 8.35 8.28 -1.22
CA ALA A 319 9.70 8.74 -1.61
C ALA A 319 10.64 8.77 -0.40
N THR A 320 11.86 8.27 -0.57
CA THR A 320 12.91 8.42 0.44
C THR A 320 14.28 8.57 -0.19
N LYS A 321 15.09 9.47 0.39
CA LYS A 321 16.52 9.59 0.09
C LYS A 321 17.39 8.81 1.09
N ALA A 322 16.78 8.14 2.07
CA ALA A 322 17.49 7.40 3.08
C ALA A 322 18.31 6.25 2.48
N LYS A 323 19.46 5.97 3.11
CA LYS A 323 20.31 4.81 2.80
C LYS A 323 19.90 3.65 3.69
N ILE A 324 18.84 2.95 3.30
CA ILE A 324 18.24 1.85 4.06
C ILE A 324 18.01 0.64 3.15
N GLY A 325 18.03 -0.57 3.74
CA GLY A 325 17.84 -1.83 3.00
C GLY A 325 16.42 -2.05 2.46
N MET A 326 15.41 -1.48 3.10
CA MET A 326 13.99 -1.63 2.69
C MET A 326 13.61 -0.79 1.46
N LYS A 327 14.50 0.11 1.01
CA LYS A 327 14.22 1.00 -0.12
C LYS A 327 14.14 0.20 -1.43
N GLN A 328 13.02 0.35 -2.14
CA GLN A 328 12.76 -0.29 -3.42
C GLN A 328 12.90 0.67 -4.60
N TYR A 329 13.22 0.10 -5.76
CA TYR A 329 13.15 0.78 -7.04
C TYR A 329 11.99 0.24 -7.88
N MET A 330 11.10 1.12 -8.35
CA MET A 330 10.03 0.81 -9.28
C MET A 330 10.15 1.71 -10.51
N LYS A 331 10.58 1.13 -11.64
CA LYS A 331 10.92 1.87 -12.87
C LYS A 331 9.76 2.73 -13.38
N ASP A 332 8.55 2.20 -13.31
CA ASP A 332 7.36 2.76 -13.97
C ASP A 332 6.48 3.60 -13.04
N LYS A 333 6.89 3.82 -11.77
CA LYS A 333 6.21 4.72 -10.84
C LYS A 333 6.84 6.12 -10.89
N PRO A 334 6.07 7.21 -10.74
CA PRO A 334 6.62 8.59 -10.70
C PRO A 334 7.70 8.75 -9.62
N THR A 335 7.42 8.20 -8.44
CA THR A 335 8.40 8.04 -7.36
C THR A 335 9.11 6.71 -7.54
N LYS A 336 10.25 6.73 -8.24
CA LYS A 336 10.99 5.50 -8.56
C LYS A 336 11.69 4.87 -7.36
N TRP A 337 12.22 5.68 -6.44
CA TRP A 337 12.95 5.21 -5.25
C TRP A 337 12.18 5.56 -3.98
N GLY A 338 11.86 4.56 -3.17
CA GLY A 338 10.99 4.77 -2.01
C GLY A 338 10.78 3.53 -1.14
N TYR A 339 9.97 3.68 -0.10
CA TYR A 339 9.30 2.55 0.53
C TYR A 339 8.17 2.09 -0.39
N LYS A 340 8.10 0.78 -0.63
CA LYS A 340 6.96 0.15 -1.31
C LYS A 340 5.95 -0.28 -0.24
N LEU A 341 4.71 0.14 -0.41
CA LEU A 341 3.58 -0.28 0.40
C LEU A 341 2.62 -1.09 -0.46
N PHE A 342 2.06 -2.16 0.07
CA PHE A 342 0.83 -2.76 -0.47
C PHE A 342 -0.35 -2.11 0.24
N VAL A 343 -1.33 -1.64 -0.53
CA VAL A 343 -2.46 -0.87 -0.01
C VAL A 343 -3.74 -1.54 -0.47
N LEU A 344 -4.59 -1.90 0.49
CA LEU A 344 -5.97 -2.29 0.25
C LEU A 344 -6.83 -1.04 0.34
N ALA A 345 -7.53 -0.71 -0.74
CA ALA A 345 -8.42 0.44 -0.80
C ALA A 345 -9.81 0.06 -1.30
N ASP A 346 -10.81 0.77 -0.79
CA ASP A 346 -12.17 0.69 -1.33
C ASP A 346 -12.22 1.28 -2.74
N SER A 347 -12.66 0.50 -3.72
CA SER A 347 -12.65 0.91 -5.12
C SER A 347 -13.61 2.07 -5.41
N SER A 348 -14.64 2.27 -4.60
CA SER A 348 -15.65 3.31 -4.84
C SER A 348 -15.17 4.72 -4.51
N ASN A 349 -14.23 4.87 -3.57
CA ASN A 349 -13.82 6.18 -3.05
C ASN A 349 -12.33 6.31 -2.70
N GLY A 350 -11.54 5.25 -2.84
CA GLY A 350 -10.11 5.25 -2.59
C GLY A 350 -9.71 5.28 -1.11
N TYR A 351 -10.63 4.99 -0.19
CA TYR A 351 -10.33 4.90 1.24
C TYR A 351 -9.35 3.76 1.52
N THR A 352 -8.23 4.04 2.19
CA THR A 352 -7.27 3.01 2.61
C THR A 352 -7.81 2.21 3.79
N CYS A 353 -8.19 0.96 3.54
CA CYS A 353 -8.65 0.04 4.57
C CYS A 353 -7.48 -0.61 5.32
N GLU A 354 -6.43 -0.99 4.60
CA GLU A 354 -5.26 -1.71 5.10
C GLU A 354 -4.01 -1.26 4.33
N PHE A 355 -2.84 -1.33 4.96
CA PHE A 355 -1.59 -1.31 4.23
C PHE A 355 -0.48 -2.04 4.97
N SER A 356 0.41 -2.67 4.21
CA SER A 356 1.64 -3.28 4.70
C SER A 356 2.85 -2.66 4.01
N ILE A 357 3.97 -2.57 4.72
CA ILE A 357 5.23 -2.03 4.18
C ILE A 357 6.08 -3.22 3.75
N TYR A 358 6.55 -3.19 2.50
CA TYR A 358 7.41 -4.24 1.98
C TYR A 358 8.83 -4.09 2.57
N GLU A 359 9.22 -5.05 3.41
CA GLU A 359 10.53 -5.08 4.09
C GLU A 359 11.64 -5.74 3.24
N GLY A 360 11.33 -6.19 2.03
CA GLY A 360 12.23 -6.99 1.19
C GLY A 360 11.77 -8.44 1.10
N LYS A 361 12.70 -9.35 0.78
CA LYS A 361 12.38 -10.78 0.70
C LYS A 361 11.89 -11.29 2.05
N ALA A 362 10.71 -11.91 2.05
CA ALA A 362 10.17 -12.58 3.23
C ALA A 362 11.19 -13.62 3.74
N ARG A 363 11.36 -13.69 5.05
CA ARG A 363 12.27 -14.66 5.68
C ARG A 363 11.71 -16.08 5.60
N THR A 364 10.40 -16.19 5.67
CA THR A 364 9.61 -17.42 5.51
C THR A 364 8.57 -17.18 4.42
N PRO A 365 8.93 -17.38 3.14
CA PRO A 365 7.97 -17.23 2.05
C PRO A 365 6.89 -18.31 2.14
N SER A 366 5.65 -17.98 1.79
CA SER A 366 4.53 -18.94 1.78
C SER A 366 4.69 -20.07 0.75
N GLY A 367 5.56 -19.86 -0.26
CA GLY A 367 5.68 -20.70 -1.46
C GLY A 367 4.77 -20.27 -2.61
N ASN A 368 3.78 -19.40 -2.37
CA ASN A 368 2.80 -18.96 -3.37
C ASN A 368 3.20 -17.67 -4.10
N GLY A 369 4.25 -17.00 -3.62
CA GLY A 369 4.82 -15.80 -4.22
C GLY A 369 4.28 -14.49 -3.63
N LEU A 370 5.03 -13.40 -3.85
CA LEU A 370 4.78 -12.12 -3.19
C LEU A 370 3.39 -11.53 -3.46
N SER A 371 2.86 -11.70 -4.68
CA SER A 371 1.54 -11.19 -5.04
C SER A 371 0.41 -11.92 -4.32
N PHE A 372 0.59 -13.22 -4.06
CA PHE A 372 -0.37 -13.98 -3.25
C PHE A 372 -0.31 -13.53 -1.80
N ASP A 373 0.89 -13.45 -1.23
CA ASP A 373 1.10 -13.05 0.16
C ASP A 373 0.51 -11.66 0.42
N ALA A 374 0.78 -10.70 -0.46
CA ALA A 374 0.26 -9.34 -0.35
C ALA A 374 -1.27 -9.21 -0.42
N VAL A 375 -1.98 -10.21 -0.95
CA VAL A 375 -3.45 -10.23 -1.04
C VAL A 375 -4.07 -10.98 0.15
N VAL A 376 -3.37 -11.97 0.68
CA VAL A 376 -3.87 -12.85 1.74
C VAL A 376 -3.53 -12.31 3.15
N ASP A 377 -2.36 -11.69 3.30
CA ASP A 377 -1.94 -10.99 4.52
C ASP A 377 -2.70 -9.68 4.72
#